data_AF-A0A179I888-F1
#
_entry.id   AF-A0A179I888-F1
#
_cell.length_a   1.000
_cell.length_b   1.000
_cell.length_c   1.000
_cell.angle_alpha   90.00
_cell.angle_beta   90.00
_cell.angle_gamma   90.00
#
_symmetry.space_group_name_H-M   'P 1'
#
loop_
_entity.id
_entity.type
_entity.pdbx_description
1 polymer ?
#
loop_
_entity_poly.entity_id
_entity_poly.type
_entity_poly.pdbx_seq_one_letter_code
_entity_poly.pdbx_strand_id
1 'polypeptide(L)'
;MPETLLSILCSERWRWDSFASSEITFNQDGTGEALRDGAFRPKTYALRLEQGEFRAQSCAPEEGQAQAAATTQHRPRFQLRLTLDPSPYPPREEWLRPERAPDSMRFWEWTQFCSRQAGYF
;
A
#
# COMPACT_ATOMS: atom_id res chain seq x y z
N MET A 1 13.39 16.59 24.63
CA MET A 1 13.53 15.13 24.57
C MET A 1 13.50 14.75 23.09
N PRO A 2 14.40 13.87 22.61
CA PRO A 2 14.33 13.42 21.22
C PRO A 2 13.01 12.65 21.03
N GLU A 3 12.27 13.01 20.00
CA GLU A 3 11.12 12.23 19.58
C GLU A 3 11.61 10.84 19.16
N THR A 4 11.02 9.81 19.75
CA THR A 4 11.30 8.44 19.36
C THR A 4 10.36 8.05 18.22
N LEU A 5 10.77 7.08 17.40
CA LEU A 5 9.90 6.59 16.33
C LEU A 5 8.52 6.16 16.87
N LEU A 6 8.49 5.59 18.08
CA LEU A 6 7.26 5.20 18.76
C LEU A 6 6.39 6.42 19.14
N SER A 7 6.97 7.48 19.69
CA SER A 7 6.21 8.68 20.07
C SER A 7 5.63 9.42 18.87
N ILE A 8 6.34 9.39 17.74
CA ILE A 8 5.88 9.98 16.47
C ILE A 8 4.73 9.15 15.89
N LEU A 9 4.86 7.82 15.88
CA LEU A 9 3.82 6.95 15.34
C LEU A 9 2.52 7.00 16.16
N CYS A 10 2.63 7.12 17.49
CA CYS A 10 1.46 7.09 18.38
C CYS A 10 0.86 8.47 18.68
N SER A 11 1.43 9.58 18.18
CA SER A 11 0.96 10.93 18.52
C SER A 11 -0.31 11.34 17.78
N GLU A 12 -0.51 10.85 16.56
CA GLU A 12 -1.59 11.29 15.68
C GLU A 12 -2.11 10.19 14.76
N ARG A 13 -3.26 10.46 14.12
CA ARG A 13 -3.86 9.59 13.11
C ARG A 13 -3.14 9.81 11.78
N TRP A 14 -2.57 8.75 11.23
CA TRP A 14 -1.85 8.78 9.96
C TRP A 14 -2.80 8.62 8.79
N ARG A 15 -2.60 9.43 7.74
CA ARG A 15 -3.45 9.45 6.55
C ARG A 15 -2.64 9.10 5.32
N TRP A 16 -3.19 8.27 4.44
CA TRP A 16 -2.58 8.00 3.11
C TRP A 16 -3.45 8.50 1.95
N ASP A 17 -4.61 9.11 2.23
CA ASP A 17 -5.40 9.83 1.25
C ASP A 17 -5.61 11.30 1.64
N SER A 18 -5.82 12.14 0.64
CA SER A 18 -6.04 13.58 0.79
C SER A 18 -7.45 13.93 1.29
N PHE A 19 -8.35 12.95 1.39
CA PHE A 19 -9.78 13.16 1.66
C PHE A 19 -10.17 12.81 3.11
N ALA A 20 -9.21 12.44 3.96
CA ALA A 20 -9.43 11.96 5.32
C ALA A 20 -10.40 10.76 5.40
N SER A 21 -10.57 10.04 4.28
CA SER A 21 -11.43 8.87 4.20
C SER A 21 -10.72 7.60 4.68
N SER A 22 -9.39 7.61 4.69
CA SER A 22 -8.56 6.47 5.07
C SER A 22 -7.50 6.92 6.07
N GLU A 23 -7.70 6.52 7.32
CA GLU A 23 -6.82 6.86 8.45
C GLU A 23 -6.40 5.57 9.19
N ILE A 24 -5.19 5.57 9.74
CA ILE A 24 -4.69 4.53 10.64
C ILE A 24 -4.14 5.17 11.92
N THR A 25 -4.50 4.59 13.05
CA THR A 25 -4.03 4.98 14.38
C THR A 25 -3.06 3.91 14.87
N PHE A 26 -1.91 4.30 15.39
CA PHE A 26 -1.01 3.39 16.11
C PHE A 26 -1.12 3.68 17.60
N ASN A 27 -1.35 2.65 18.40
CA ASN A 27 -1.44 2.74 19.85
C ASN A 27 -0.10 2.40 20.49
N GLN A 28 0.14 2.92 21.70
CA GLN A 28 1.40 2.67 22.44
C GLN A 28 1.63 1.19 22.79
N ASP A 29 0.58 0.38 22.80
CA ASP A 29 0.64 -1.07 23.01
C ASP A 29 0.98 -1.86 21.73
N GLY A 30 1.22 -1.16 20.61
CA GLY A 30 1.53 -1.76 19.31
C GLY A 30 0.30 -2.16 18.49
N THR A 31 -0.91 -1.80 18.92
CA THR A 31 -2.17 -2.07 18.18
C THR A 31 -2.57 -0.89 17.28
N GLY A 32 -3.65 -1.04 16.50
CA GLY A 32 -4.21 0.03 15.67
C GLY A 32 -5.63 -0.25 15.18
N GLU A 33 -6.39 0.80 14.84
CA GLU A 33 -7.86 0.71 14.64
C GLU A 33 -8.33 0.04 13.32
N ALA A 34 -7.43 -0.57 12.53
CA ALA A 34 -7.78 -1.17 11.23
C ALA A 34 -7.44 -2.67 11.11
N LEU A 35 -6.58 -3.18 11.99
CA LEU A 35 -5.95 -4.49 11.86
C LEU A 35 -6.10 -5.32 13.14
N ARG A 36 -6.20 -6.63 13.00
CA ARG A 36 -6.20 -7.59 14.11
C ARG A 36 -4.78 -7.81 14.61
N ASP A 37 -4.64 -8.29 15.85
CA ASP A 37 -3.35 -8.57 16.50
C ASP A 37 -2.40 -9.44 15.67
N GLY A 38 -2.95 -10.34 14.83
CA GLY A 38 -2.17 -11.17 13.89
C GLY A 38 -1.34 -10.36 12.89
N ALA A 39 -1.80 -9.18 12.49
CA ALA A 39 -1.11 -8.30 11.55
C ALA A 39 0.19 -7.73 12.08
N PHE A 40 0.32 -7.59 13.41
CA PHE A 40 1.48 -6.99 14.07
C PHE A 40 2.57 -8.02 14.37
N ARG A 41 2.37 -9.30 14.01
CA ARG A 41 3.41 -10.32 14.19
C ARG A 41 4.56 -10.09 13.21
N PRO A 42 5.82 -10.28 13.63
CA PRO A 42 6.96 -10.21 12.72
C PRO A 42 6.80 -11.17 11.54
N LYS A 43 7.02 -10.66 10.33
CA LYS A 43 6.93 -11.41 9.07
C LYS A 43 8.23 -11.28 8.30
N THR A 44 8.65 -12.38 7.68
CA THR A 44 9.83 -12.43 6.81
C THR A 44 9.38 -12.34 5.37
N TYR A 45 10.01 -11.47 4.59
CA TYR A 45 9.66 -11.23 3.18
C TYR A 45 10.86 -11.49 2.28
N ALA A 46 10.62 -12.10 1.13
CA ALA A 46 11.59 -12.10 0.04
C ALA A 46 11.43 -10.79 -0.74
N LEU A 47 12.50 -9.99 -0.79
CA LEU A 47 12.53 -8.71 -1.50
C LEU A 47 13.32 -8.83 -2.80
N ARG A 48 12.75 -8.34 -3.90
CA ARG A 48 13.47 -8.13 -5.16
C ARG A 48 13.35 -6.67 -5.58
N LEU A 49 14.49 -6.02 -5.78
CA LEU A 49 14.56 -4.66 -6.31
C LEU A 49 15.05 -4.71 -7.76
N GLU A 50 14.25 -4.20 -8.67
CA GLU A 50 14.55 -4.13 -10.10
C GLU A 50 14.59 -2.67 -10.55
N GLN A 51 15.52 -2.36 -11.45
CA GLN A 51 15.65 -1.06 -12.09
C GLN A 51 15.32 -1.19 -13.58
N GLY A 52 14.48 -0.29 -14.09
CA GLY A 52 13.94 -0.39 -15.44
C GLY A 52 12.83 0.62 -15.66
N GLU A 53 11.89 0.33 -16.56
CA GLU A 53 10.69 1.14 -16.73
C GLU A 53 9.46 0.33 -16.32
N PHE A 54 8.84 0.72 -15.22
CA PHE A 54 7.74 0.00 -14.61
C PHE A 54 6.49 0.85 -14.51
N ARG A 55 5.35 0.16 -14.42
CA ARG A 55 4.02 0.72 -14.16
C ARG A 55 3.58 0.29 -12.77
N ALA A 56 2.93 1.18 -12.03
CA ALA A 56 2.33 0.83 -10.74
C ALA A 56 1.21 -0.19 -10.92
N GLN A 57 1.14 -1.18 -10.03
CA GLN A 57 0.09 -2.21 -10.01
C GLN A 57 -1.32 -1.58 -9.87
N SER A 58 -1.42 -0.45 -9.17
CA SER A 58 -2.66 0.35 -9.03
C SER A 58 -3.17 0.98 -10.34
N CYS A 59 -2.35 1.00 -11.39
CA CYS A 59 -2.71 1.54 -12.71
C CYS A 59 -2.90 0.44 -13.77
N ALA A 60 -2.87 -0.84 -13.36
CA ALA A 60 -3.22 -1.93 -14.24
C ALA A 60 -4.71 -1.83 -14.62
N PRO A 61 -5.07 -1.85 -15.91
CA PRO A 61 -6.48 -1.90 -16.30
C PRO A 61 -7.06 -3.24 -15.82
N GLU A 62 -8.24 -3.21 -15.20
CA GLU A 62 -8.99 -4.44 -14.95
C GLU A 62 -9.28 -5.12 -16.30
N GLU A 63 -9.04 -6.42 -16.37
CA GLU A 63 -9.32 -7.24 -17.55
C GLU A 63 -10.80 -7.13 -17.91
N GLY A 64 -11.11 -6.40 -18.98
CA GLY A 64 -12.49 -6.18 -19.46
C GLY A 64 -12.83 -4.72 -19.79
N GLN A 65 -12.05 -3.74 -19.34
CA GLN A 65 -12.30 -2.31 -19.64
C GLN A 65 -11.34 -1.79 -20.72
N ALA A 66 -11.51 -2.28 -21.95
CA ALA A 66 -10.79 -1.80 -23.13
C ALA A 66 -11.12 -0.33 -23.52
N GLN A 67 -12.13 0.29 -22.89
CA GLN A 67 -12.60 1.65 -23.21
C GLN A 67 -12.00 2.78 -22.38
N ALA A 68 -11.20 2.52 -21.34
CA ALA A 68 -10.47 3.57 -20.60
C ALA A 68 -9.16 4.00 -21.29
N ALA A 69 -9.04 3.75 -22.61
CA ALA A 69 -7.89 4.11 -23.42
C ALA A 69 -7.72 5.64 -23.61
N ALA A 70 -8.75 6.45 -23.28
CA ALA A 70 -8.71 7.91 -23.41
C ALA A 70 -7.93 8.65 -22.30
N THR A 71 -7.57 7.98 -21.18
CA THR A 71 -6.73 8.55 -20.11
C THR A 71 -5.33 7.95 -20.07
N THR A 72 -4.83 7.49 -21.22
CA THR A 72 -3.49 6.90 -21.37
C THR A 72 -2.35 7.89 -21.10
N GLN A 73 -2.60 9.21 -21.20
CA GLN A 73 -1.59 10.28 -21.09
C GLN A 73 -1.13 10.63 -19.67
N HIS A 74 -1.74 10.04 -18.63
CA HIS A 74 -1.35 10.29 -17.25
C HIS A 74 -1.01 9.01 -16.48
N ARG A 75 -0.48 7.99 -17.17
CA ARG A 75 0.04 6.79 -16.48
C ARG A 75 1.46 7.02 -16.00
N PRO A 76 1.71 7.14 -14.69
CA PRO A 76 3.05 7.41 -14.18
C PRO A 76 4.00 6.26 -14.51
N ARG A 77 5.20 6.63 -14.97
CA ARG A 77 6.35 5.75 -15.20
C ARG A 77 7.24 5.76 -13.99
N PHE A 78 7.78 4.61 -13.63
CA PHE A 78 8.66 4.45 -12.49
C PHE A 78 9.96 3.77 -12.90
N GLN A 79 11.07 4.22 -12.31
CA GLN A 79 12.39 3.65 -12.60
C GLN A 79 12.75 2.45 -11.74
N LEU A 80 12.05 2.26 -10.63
CA LEU A 80 12.29 1.18 -9.68
C LEU A 80 11.01 0.39 -9.43
N ARG A 81 11.14 -0.92 -9.36
CA ARG A 81 10.11 -1.84 -8.88
C ARG A 81 10.66 -2.66 -7.72
N LEU A 82 9.97 -2.61 -6.60
CA LEU A 82 10.17 -3.46 -5.45
C LEU A 82 9.08 -4.53 -5.46
N THR A 83 9.48 -5.80 -5.48
CA THR A 83 8.57 -6.94 -5.38
C THR A 83 8.77 -7.61 -4.02
N LEU A 84 7.68 -7.78 -3.29
CA LEU A 84 7.62 -8.49 -2.02
C LEU A 84 6.82 -9.78 -2.20
N ASP A 85 7.42 -10.91 -1.84
CA ASP A 85 6.77 -12.22 -1.87
C ASP A 85 6.92 -12.87 -0.48
N PRO A 86 5.85 -13.01 0.31
CA PRO A 86 4.43 -12.65 0.02
C PRO A 86 4.14 -11.13 0.12
N SER A 87 2.90 -10.72 -0.14
CA SER A 87 2.46 -9.31 0.00
C SER A 87 2.75 -8.76 1.41
N PRO A 88 3.23 -7.51 1.53
CA PRO A 88 3.42 -6.87 2.84
C PRO A 88 2.11 -6.53 3.53
N TYR A 89 1.00 -6.46 2.78
CA TYR A 89 -0.28 -6.14 3.37
C TYR A 89 -0.82 -7.34 4.14
N PRO A 90 -1.49 -7.11 5.29
CA PRO A 90 -2.14 -8.17 6.04
C PRO A 90 -3.12 -8.96 5.14
N PRO A 91 -3.19 -10.30 5.24
CA PRO A 91 -4.23 -11.09 4.60
C PRO A 91 -5.62 -10.61 5.02
N ARG A 92 -6.63 -10.85 4.18
CA ARG A 92 -8.02 -10.39 4.38
C ARG A 92 -8.55 -10.64 5.80
N GLU A 93 -8.23 -11.80 6.38
CA GLU A 93 -8.66 -12.24 7.72
C GLU A 93 -8.10 -11.40 8.86
N GLU A 94 -6.99 -10.70 8.64
CA GLU A 94 -6.35 -9.83 9.62
C GLU A 94 -6.93 -8.40 9.59
N TRP A 95 -7.86 -8.08 8.70
CA TRP A 95 -8.54 -6.79 8.67
C TRP A 95 -9.80 -6.83 9.55
N LEU A 96 -10.04 -5.75 10.30
CA LEU A 96 -11.24 -5.62 11.15
C LEU A 96 -12.50 -5.27 10.34
N ARG A 97 -12.34 -4.53 9.24
CA ARG A 97 -13.41 -4.11 8.32
C ARG A 97 -12.95 -4.21 6.86
N PRO A 98 -12.85 -5.43 6.31
CA PRO A 98 -12.34 -5.65 4.97
C PRO A 98 -13.22 -5.03 3.87
N GLU A 99 -14.51 -4.82 4.12
CA GLU A 99 -15.54 -4.47 3.10
C GLU A 99 -15.39 -3.08 2.46
N ARG A 100 -14.43 -2.27 2.91
CA ARG A 100 -14.17 -0.92 2.37
C ARG A 100 -13.02 -0.95 1.35
N ALA A 101 -12.03 -0.07 1.51
CA ALA A 101 -10.84 -0.02 0.67
C ALA A 101 -10.09 -1.36 0.53
N PRO A 102 -9.97 -2.20 1.58
CA PRO A 102 -9.24 -3.47 1.48
C PRO A 102 -9.86 -4.46 0.48
N ASP A 103 -11.17 -4.70 0.51
CA ASP A 103 -11.87 -5.58 -0.44
C ASP A 103 -11.95 -4.96 -1.84
N SER A 104 -12.12 -3.64 -1.92
CA SER A 104 -12.21 -2.92 -3.21
C SER A 104 -10.88 -2.92 -3.98
N MET A 105 -9.74 -2.88 -3.28
CA MET A 105 -8.40 -2.85 -3.89
C MET A 105 -7.65 -4.18 -3.80
N ARG A 106 -8.17 -5.16 -3.02
CA ARG A 106 -7.53 -6.45 -2.71
C ARG A 106 -6.07 -6.27 -2.31
N PHE A 107 -5.81 -5.42 -1.32
CA PHE A 107 -4.45 -5.01 -0.94
C PHE A 107 -3.52 -6.19 -0.65
N TRP A 108 -4.03 -7.30 -0.10
CA TRP A 108 -3.24 -8.51 0.17
C TRP A 108 -2.68 -9.21 -1.08
N GLU A 109 -3.05 -8.78 -2.29
CA GLU A 109 -2.49 -9.28 -3.56
C GLU A 109 -1.43 -8.33 -4.12
N TRP A 110 -1.24 -7.17 -3.50
CA TRP A 110 -0.27 -6.20 -3.95
C TRP A 110 1.10 -6.61 -3.48
N THR A 111 1.90 -7.06 -4.44
CA THR A 111 3.27 -7.51 -4.21
C THR A 111 4.27 -6.56 -4.86
N GLN A 112 3.82 -5.69 -5.78
CA GLN A 112 4.69 -4.83 -6.57
C GLN A 112 4.48 -3.36 -6.22
N PHE A 113 5.56 -2.71 -5.82
CA PHE A 113 5.61 -1.30 -5.45
C PHE A 113 6.59 -0.60 -6.37
N CYS A 114 6.26 0.60 -6.81
CA CYS A 114 7.08 1.35 -7.75
C CYS A 114 7.58 2.65 -7.12
N SER A 115 8.80 3.06 -7.46
CA SER A 115 9.43 4.27 -6.93
C SER A 115 10.22 5.01 -8.02
N ARG A 116 10.58 6.28 -7.74
CA ARG A 116 11.20 7.22 -8.68
C ARG A 116 10.35 7.44 -9.92
N GLN A 117 9.31 8.25 -9.77
CA GLN A 117 8.49 8.66 -10.91
C GLN A 117 9.37 9.38 -11.94
N ALA A 118 9.41 8.82 -13.15
CA ALA A 118 10.26 9.26 -14.25
C ALA A 118 9.48 10.00 -15.36
N GLY A 119 8.17 10.14 -15.18
CA GLY A 119 7.28 10.84 -16.11
C GLY A 119 5.96 10.11 -16.27
N TYR A 120 5.33 10.30 -17.42
CA TYR A 120 4.12 9.62 -17.84
C TYR A 120 4.37 8.88 -19.16
N PHE A 121 3.57 7.86 -19.47
CA PHE A 121 3.52 7.28 -20.82
C PHE A 121 2.79 8.21 -21.79
#